data_AF-A0A9E4S2P0-F1
#
_entry.id   AF-A0A9E4S2P0-F1
#
_cell.length_a   1.000
_cell.length_b   1.000
_cell.length_c   1.000
_cell.angle_alpha   90.00
_cell.angle_beta   90.00
_cell.angle_gamma   90.00
#
_symmetry.space_group_name_H-M   'P 1'
#
loop_
_entity.id
_entity.type
_entity.pdbx_description
1 polymer ?
#
loop_
_entity_poly.entity_id
_entity_poly.type
_entity_poly.pdbx_seq_one_letter_code
_entity_poly.pdbx_strand_id
1 'polypeptide(L)' 'MLLDSTAPVATVTFNRPKQRNAISFAMWREFFNIMRKLDADRDVRAVVITGAG' A
#
# COMPACT_ATOMS: atom_id res chain seq x y z
N MET A 1 -4.69 -2.28 5.60
CA MET A 1 -4.43 -2.51 4.15
C MET A 1 -3.67 -3.83 4.00
N LEU A 2 -3.27 -4.29 2.80
CA LEU A 2 -2.25 -5.34 2.66
C LEU A 2 -0.98 -4.76 2.03
N LEU A 3 0.19 -5.26 2.46
CA LEU A 3 1.51 -4.88 1.94
C LEU A 3 2.28 -6.14 1.58
N ASP A 4 2.74 -6.22 0.34
CA ASP A 4 3.81 -7.11 -0.11
C ASP A 4 5.04 -6.23 -0.37
N SER A 5 6.11 -6.40 0.40
CA SER A 5 7.33 -5.59 0.30
C SER A 5 8.45 -6.30 -0.47
N THR A 6 8.12 -7.21 -1.38
CA THR A 6 9.12 -7.93 -2.16
C THR A 6 9.84 -6.99 -3.14
N ALA A 7 11.13 -6.73 -2.89
CA ALA A 7 11.95 -5.94 -3.80
C ALA A 7 12.09 -6.62 -5.19
N PRO A 8 12.24 -5.85 -6.28
CA PRO A 8 12.32 -4.39 -6.32
C PRO A 8 10.95 -3.69 -6.40
N VAL A 9 9.84 -4.42 -6.33
CA VAL A 9 8.48 -3.86 -6.52
C VAL A 9 7.59 -4.19 -5.34
N ALA A 10 7.35 -3.21 -4.47
CA ALA A 10 6.39 -3.36 -3.39
C ALA A 10 4.96 -3.20 -3.92
N THR A 11 4.03 -4.01 -3.44
CA THR A 11 2.61 -3.94 -3.77
C THR A 11 1.78 -3.58 -2.55
N VAL A 12 0.94 -2.56 -2.68
CA VAL A 12 0.02 -2.08 -1.66
C VAL A 12 -1.40 -2.30 -2.15
N THR A 13 -2.17 -3.10 -1.40
CA THR A 13 -3.54 -3.47 -1.77
C THR A 13 -4.57 -2.92 -0.80
N PHE A 14 -5.45 -2.06 -1.28
CA PHE A 14 -6.66 -1.68 -0.55
C PHE A 14 -7.60 -2.88 -0.48
N ASN A 15 -7.78 -3.44 0.72
CA ASN A 15 -8.52 -4.68 0.93
C ASN A 15 -9.87 -4.42 1.64
N ARG A 16 -10.76 -3.65 0.99
CA ARG A 16 -12.15 -3.43 1.43
C ARG A 16 -13.12 -3.62 0.26
N PRO A 17 -13.13 -4.79 -0.41
CA PRO A 17 -13.92 -5.02 -1.63
C PRO A 17 -15.42 -4.76 -1.42
N LYS A 18 -15.97 -5.15 -0.25
CA LYS A 18 -17.38 -4.90 0.13
C LYS A 18 -17.76 -3.42 0.20
N GLN A 19 -16.78 -2.52 0.26
CA GLN A 19 -16.94 -1.06 0.31
C GLN A 19 -16.31 -0.40 -0.93
N ARG A 20 -16.12 -1.15 -2.04
CA ARG A 20 -15.44 -0.68 -3.25
C ARG A 20 -14.06 -0.07 -2.96
N ASN A 21 -13.35 -0.66 -2.00
CA ASN A 21 -12.04 -0.20 -1.52
C ASN A 21 -12.00 1.25 -1.02
N ALA A 22 -13.14 1.76 -0.52
CA ALA A 22 -13.23 3.09 0.06
C ALA A 22 -12.20 3.30 1.18
N ILE A 23 -11.46 4.41 1.09
CA ILE A 23 -10.40 4.80 2.01
C ILE A 23 -11.02 5.59 3.16
N SER A 24 -10.83 5.12 4.40
CA SER A 24 -11.11 5.91 5.60
C SER A 24 -9.92 6.79 5.97
N PHE A 25 -10.14 7.83 6.77
CA PHE A 25 -9.06 8.69 7.27
C PHE A 25 -7.97 7.90 8.01
N ALA A 26 -8.34 6.89 8.80
CA ALA A 26 -7.39 6.03 9.49
C ALA A 26 -6.51 5.24 8.49
N MET A 27 -7.10 4.71 7.43
CA MET A 27 -6.37 4.02 6.36
C MET A 27 -5.46 4.97 5.59
N TRP A 28 -5.88 6.22 5.40
CA TRP A 28 -5.04 7.23 4.77
C TRP A 28 -3.76 7.52 5.58
N ARG A 29 -3.88 7.62 6.91
CA ARG A 29 -2.72 7.73 7.81
C ARG A 29 -1.81 6.50 7.76
N GLU A 30 -2.39 5.30 7.74
CA GLU A 30 -1.63 4.03 7.61
C GLU A 30 -0.87 3.98 6.27
N PHE A 31 -1.53 4.39 5.19
CA PHE A 31 -0.95 4.45 3.86
C PHE A 31 0.27 5.38 3.80
N PHE A 32 0.19 6.59 4.38
CA PHE A 32 1.33 7.50 4.48
C PHE A 32 2.54 6.88 5.20
N ASN A 33 2.31 6.16 6.29
CA ASN A 33 3.38 5.49 7.03
C ASN A 33 4.05 4.38 6.21
N ILE A 34 3.26 3.65 5.41
CA ILE A 34 3.79 2.60 4.53
C ILE A 34 4.59 3.21 3.38
N MET A 35 4.08 4.25 2.73
CA MET A 35 4.82 4.97 1.67
C MET A 35 6.15 5.52 2.19
N ARG A 36 6.17 6.12 3.40
CA ARG A 36 7.43 6.58 4.03
C ARG A 36 8.44 5.47 4.28
N LYS A 37 7.98 4.26 4.60
CA LYS A 37 8.88 3.10 4.81
C LYS A 37 9.46 2.63 3.49
N LEU A 38 8.62 2.52 2.46
CA LEU A 38 9.04 2.09 1.13
C LEU A 38 9.97 3.11 0.46
N ASP A 39 9.76 4.41 0.67
CA ASP A 39 10.65 5.48 0.18
C ASP A 39 12.05 5.42 0.81
N ALA A 40 12.14 4.99 2.07
CA ALA A 40 13.42 4.82 2.76
C ALA A 40 14.16 3.54 2.37
N ASP A 41 13.47 2.58 1.76
CA ASP A 41 14.04 1.30 1.35
C ASP A 41 14.70 1.41 -0.03
N ARG A 42 16.04 1.28 -0.06
CA ARG A 42 16.83 1.45 -1.29
C ARG A 42 16.68 0.29 -2.26
N ASP A 43 16.19 -0.86 -1.81
CA ASP A 43 15.98 -2.04 -2.65
C ASP A 43 14.64 -1.96 -3.39
N VAL A 44 13.71 -1.15 -2.89
CA VAL A 44 12.44 -0.85 -3.57
C VAL A 44 12.67 0.18 -4.67
N ARG A 45 12.32 -0.20 -5.90
CA ARG A 45 12.48 0.62 -7.12
C ARG A 45 11.15 1.06 -7.71
N ALA A 46 10.06 0.38 -7.36
CA ALA A 46 8.71 0.75 -7.74
C ALA A 46 7.70 0.35 -6.67
N VAL A 47 6.57 1.04 -6.66
CA VAL A 47 5.43 0.73 -5.80
C VAL A 47 4.19 0.58 -6.68
N VAL A 48 3.51 -0.56 -6.60
CA VAL A 48 2.21 -0.81 -7.21
C VAL A 48 1.14 -0.57 -6.16
N ILE A 49 0.13 0.23 -6.51
CA ILE A 49 -1.05 0.45 -5.66
C ILE A 49 -2.25 -0.15 -6.38
N THR A 50 -2.97 -1.05 -5.71
CA THR A 50 -4.11 -1.75 -6.29
C THR A 50 -5.25 -1.93 -5.29
N GLY A 51 -6.42 -2.32 -5.78
CA GLY A 51 -7.59 -2.68 -4.97
C GLY A 51 -7.83 -4.19 -5.03
N ALA A 52 -8.29 -4.77 -3.92
CA ALA A 52 -8.76 -6.16 -3.93
C ALA A 52 -10.17 -6.22 -4.53
N GLY A 53 -10.40 -7.24 -5.37
CA GLY A 53 -11.70 -7.54 -5.98
C GLY A 53 -12.10 -6.66 -7.15
#